data_AF-A0A931V824-F1
#
_entry.id   AF-A0A931V824-F1
#
_cell.length_a   1.000
_cell.length_b   1.000
_cell.length_c   1.000
_cell.angle_alpha   90.00
_cell.angle_beta   90.00
_cell.angle_gamma   90.00
#
_symmetry.space_group_name_H-M   'P 1'
#
loop_
_entity.id
_entity.type
_entity.pdbx_description
1 polymer ?
#
loop_
_entity_poly.entity_id
_entity_poly.type
_entity_poly.pdbx_seq_one_letter_code
_entity_poly.pdbx_strand_id
1 'polypeptide(L)'
;MKRTKNYGCVAVIMMGLAISAEAATVRVTGGALFLGSKLTATNFILGSAATLTGSGEIRAPATLSGTVSPGTNTTDIGNLSFSNLVTFNSATFVCYAASDTSLDRISVTGTVSGSATVQMSRGAGVSPLRQIIIKGGAASDYHVFSVTPAAEWVLGEAGALDLVVSLGQAPSAPLGIAASDGTYVTQILIIWSAASGANGYQVWRNTLDSSSSAVLMGAAGQTNYGDFGAVAGVTYYYWVRGTNNLGAGSFSSSDSGWRASFSSGVSADYDGDRKADPVIYDEATGTWKVRLSGSGYAQLTTPAGWLGGPGYAAVSADYDGDRKADPAIYQESTGVWIILPSSLGYTPAYTLWQTLGGPGYSGIPADFDGDLKADPAIYERSQGDWQVLISSFGYYAVAAPLGWLGGSNYLAVAGIYNDDSSADPAVYGTTTGDWLFRFSSAYDPIQTYGNALGDGGTGYIPVPADYDGDGKTDPAVRSETGDEWRVLLSDSGYALQSFSIPFE
;
A
#
# COMPACT_ATOMS: atom_id res chain seq x y z
N MET A 1 -12.54 71.22 -24.89
CA MET A 1 -12.32 70.54 -23.59
C MET A 1 -13.65 70.00 -23.07
N LYS A 2 -13.95 68.72 -23.31
CA LYS A 2 -15.04 68.01 -22.59
C LYS A 2 -14.47 67.56 -21.25
N ARG A 3 -14.89 68.18 -20.15
CA ARG A 3 -14.60 67.68 -18.79
C ARG A 3 -15.65 66.63 -18.44
N THR A 4 -15.29 65.36 -18.55
CA THR A 4 -15.98 64.25 -17.92
C THR A 4 -15.76 64.40 -16.41
N LYS A 5 -16.80 64.76 -15.66
CA LYS A 5 -16.76 64.68 -14.19
C LYS A 5 -16.99 63.22 -13.80
N ASN A 6 -15.91 62.55 -13.39
CA ASN A 6 -16.00 61.32 -12.62
C ASN A 6 -16.57 61.69 -11.24
N TYR A 7 -17.80 61.27 -10.96
CA TYR A 7 -18.36 61.32 -9.62
C TYR A 7 -17.84 60.14 -8.83
N GLY A 8 -17.38 60.43 -7.60
CA GLY A 8 -16.59 59.54 -6.77
C GLY A 8 -17.30 58.26 -6.35
N CYS A 9 -16.47 57.32 -5.90
CA CYS A 9 -16.87 56.17 -5.11
C CYS A 9 -17.70 56.66 -3.92
N VAL A 10 -19.00 56.35 -3.92
CA VAL A 10 -19.84 56.46 -2.72
C VAL A 10 -19.89 55.08 -2.11
N ALA A 11 -19.16 54.87 -1.02
CA ALA A 11 -19.43 53.75 -0.12
C ALA A 11 -20.74 54.07 0.60
N VAL A 12 -21.86 53.63 0.03
CA VAL A 12 -23.16 53.75 0.68
C VAL A 12 -23.31 52.58 1.65
N ILE A 13 -22.93 52.79 2.91
CA ILE A 13 -23.35 51.91 4.01
C ILE A 13 -24.76 52.38 4.41
N MET A 14 -25.80 51.80 3.79
CA MET A 14 -27.18 52.11 4.17
C MET A 14 -27.68 51.09 5.20
N MET A 15 -27.63 51.47 6.47
CA MET A 15 -28.28 50.71 7.54
C MET A 15 -29.78 51.06 7.59
N GLY A 16 -30.64 50.08 7.33
CA GLY A 16 -32.05 50.09 7.78
C GLY A 16 -33.07 50.94 7.01
N LEU A 17 -32.73 51.54 5.86
CA LEU A 17 -33.65 52.34 5.04
C LEU A 17 -33.92 51.72 3.67
N ALA A 18 -35.14 51.88 3.16
CA ALA A 18 -35.51 51.46 1.82
C ALA A 18 -34.92 52.41 0.76
N ILE A 19 -34.32 51.85 -0.29
CA ILE A 19 -33.78 52.58 -1.43
C ILE A 19 -34.82 52.54 -2.56
N SER A 20 -35.31 53.70 -3.00
CA SER A 20 -36.14 53.78 -4.21
C SER A 20 -35.43 54.59 -5.29
N ALA A 21 -35.20 53.94 -6.43
CA ALA A 21 -34.64 54.51 -7.65
C ALA A 21 -35.48 54.01 -8.85
N GLU A 22 -36.81 54.13 -8.75
CA GLU A 22 -37.82 53.49 -9.63
C GLU A 22 -37.65 53.74 -11.15
N ALA A 23 -36.89 54.76 -11.56
CA ALA A 23 -36.59 55.05 -12.97
C ALA A 23 -35.07 55.00 -13.31
N ALA A 24 -34.26 54.36 -12.47
CA ALA A 24 -32.80 54.30 -12.64
C ALA A 24 -32.22 52.90 -12.42
N THR A 25 -31.02 52.70 -12.99
CA THR A 25 -30.19 51.52 -12.69
C THR A 25 -29.36 51.81 -11.46
N VAL A 26 -29.42 50.93 -10.46
CA VAL A 26 -28.49 50.94 -9.34
C VAL A 26 -27.31 50.04 -9.70
N ARG A 27 -26.09 50.59 -9.70
CA ARG A 27 -24.87 49.85 -10.00
C ARG A 27 -23.88 49.98 -8.85
N VAL A 28 -23.43 48.84 -8.33
CA VAL A 28 -22.36 48.74 -7.33
C VAL A 28 -21.12 48.22 -8.03
N THR A 29 -20.13 49.08 -8.28
CA THR A 29 -18.95 48.70 -9.07
C THR A 29 -17.82 48.10 -8.23
N GLY A 30 -17.84 48.31 -6.91
CA GLY A 30 -16.87 47.76 -5.97
C GLY A 30 -17.26 48.02 -4.51
N GLY A 31 -16.54 47.40 -3.58
CA GLY A 31 -16.83 47.51 -2.13
C GLY A 31 -18.02 46.66 -1.71
N ALA A 32 -18.53 46.88 -0.49
CA ALA A 32 -19.66 46.12 0.04
C ALA A 32 -20.94 46.97 0.10
N LEU A 33 -22.04 46.42 -0.42
CA LEU A 33 -23.39 46.91 -0.21
C LEU A 33 -24.09 45.97 0.79
N PHE A 34 -24.38 46.49 1.98
CA PHE A 34 -25.27 45.83 2.92
C PHE A 34 -26.72 46.23 2.62
N LEU A 35 -27.59 45.24 2.44
CA LEU A 35 -29.02 45.43 2.21
C LEU A 35 -29.81 44.87 3.39
N GLY A 36 -30.24 45.76 4.29
CA GLY A 36 -31.04 45.39 5.47
C GLY A 36 -32.56 45.50 5.29
N SER A 37 -33.04 46.09 4.20
CA SER A 37 -34.47 46.28 3.93
C SER A 37 -34.73 46.13 2.42
N LYS A 38 -35.40 47.07 1.76
CA LYS A 38 -35.81 46.95 0.35
C LYS A 38 -35.03 47.88 -0.58
N LEU A 39 -34.66 47.37 -1.76
CA LEU A 39 -34.16 48.16 -2.89
C LEU A 39 -35.10 48.01 -4.08
N THR A 40 -35.67 49.12 -4.54
CA THR A 40 -36.47 49.18 -5.78
C THR A 40 -35.70 49.98 -6.83
N ALA A 41 -35.56 49.42 -8.03
CA ALA A 41 -34.87 50.04 -9.16
C ALA A 41 -35.40 49.50 -10.49
N THR A 42 -35.03 50.13 -11.62
CA THR A 42 -35.30 49.56 -12.94
C THR A 42 -34.39 48.37 -13.23
N ASN A 43 -33.13 48.43 -12.80
CA ASN A 43 -32.16 47.33 -12.85
C ASN A 43 -31.22 47.44 -11.64
N PHE A 44 -30.74 46.29 -11.17
CA PHE A 44 -29.66 46.21 -10.19
C PHE A 44 -28.45 45.48 -10.79
N ILE A 45 -27.27 46.07 -10.67
CA ILE A 45 -26.02 45.50 -11.19
C ILE A 45 -24.98 45.46 -10.08
N LEU A 46 -24.55 44.26 -9.73
CA LEU A 46 -23.41 44.01 -8.84
C LEU A 46 -22.18 43.70 -9.70
N GLY A 47 -21.22 44.62 -9.73
CA GLY A 47 -19.96 44.45 -10.44
C GLY A 47 -19.05 43.39 -9.79
N SER A 48 -18.07 42.90 -10.55
CA SER A 48 -17.20 41.79 -10.11
C SER A 48 -16.33 42.09 -8.90
N ALA A 49 -16.04 43.36 -8.62
CA ALA A 49 -15.29 43.78 -7.43
C ALA A 49 -16.18 44.13 -6.23
N ALA A 50 -17.50 43.87 -6.32
CA ALA A 50 -18.47 44.25 -5.30
C ALA A 50 -19.02 43.03 -4.54
N THR A 51 -19.41 43.27 -3.30
CA THR A 51 -20.06 42.29 -2.43
C THR A 51 -21.45 42.78 -2.03
N LEU A 52 -22.46 41.92 -2.14
CA LEU A 52 -23.81 42.15 -1.62
C LEU A 52 -24.03 41.29 -0.38
N THR A 53 -24.43 41.93 0.73
CA THR A 53 -24.71 41.25 2.00
C THR A 53 -26.04 41.68 2.62
N GLY A 54 -26.47 40.99 3.69
CA GLY A 54 -27.68 41.32 4.46
C GLY A 54 -28.85 40.37 4.19
N SER A 55 -30.03 40.75 4.67
CA SER A 55 -31.25 39.92 4.57
C SER A 55 -32.43 40.67 3.95
N GLY A 56 -32.12 41.69 3.15
CA GLY A 56 -33.11 42.50 2.46
C GLY A 56 -33.58 41.93 1.12
N GLU A 57 -34.39 42.74 0.42
CA GLU A 57 -35.05 42.37 -0.82
C GLU A 57 -34.69 43.33 -1.96
N ILE A 58 -34.27 42.78 -3.10
CA ILE A 58 -34.09 43.50 -4.36
C ILE A 58 -35.33 43.29 -5.23
N ARG A 59 -36.00 44.40 -5.56
CA ARG A 59 -37.20 44.45 -6.41
C ARG A 59 -36.87 45.07 -7.77
N ALA A 60 -35.95 44.43 -8.48
CA ALA A 60 -35.52 44.79 -9.82
C ALA A 60 -34.91 43.55 -10.49
N PRO A 61 -34.91 43.45 -11.84
CA PRO A 61 -34.01 42.55 -12.54
C PRO A 61 -32.57 42.77 -12.08
N ALA A 62 -31.87 41.68 -11.71
CA ALA A 62 -30.54 41.74 -11.12
C ALA A 62 -29.51 40.99 -11.98
N THR A 63 -28.38 41.65 -12.27
CA THR A 63 -27.19 41.01 -12.84
C THR A 63 -26.08 41.00 -11.80
N LEU A 64 -25.61 39.82 -11.45
CA LEU A 64 -24.65 39.59 -10.38
C LEU A 64 -23.35 39.07 -10.97
N SER A 65 -22.27 39.84 -10.88
CA SER A 65 -20.92 39.41 -11.30
C SER A 65 -19.91 39.35 -10.15
N GLY A 66 -20.28 39.88 -8.98
CA GLY A 66 -19.45 39.90 -7.77
C GLY A 66 -19.85 38.82 -6.77
N THR A 67 -19.57 39.09 -5.50
CA THR A 67 -19.85 38.16 -4.40
C THR A 67 -21.23 38.44 -3.79
N VAL A 68 -22.05 37.41 -3.63
CA VAL A 68 -23.29 37.47 -2.84
C VAL A 68 -23.09 36.62 -1.59
N SER A 69 -23.32 37.22 -0.42
CA SER A 69 -23.14 36.58 0.89
C SER A 69 -24.21 37.12 1.84
N PRO A 70 -25.39 36.49 1.92
CA PRO A 70 -26.48 36.93 2.79
C PRO A 70 -26.02 37.13 4.24
N GLY A 71 -25.38 36.11 4.80
CA GLY A 71 -24.68 36.13 6.07
C GLY A 71 -23.22 36.52 5.96
N THR A 72 -22.57 36.70 7.11
CA THR A 72 -21.13 37.06 7.19
C THR A 72 -20.25 35.98 7.79
N ASN A 73 -20.84 35.00 8.49
CA ASN A 73 -20.14 33.87 9.11
C ASN A 73 -21.15 32.81 9.60
N THR A 74 -20.67 31.71 10.19
CA THR A 74 -21.50 30.59 10.68
C THR A 74 -22.39 30.91 11.88
N THR A 75 -22.30 32.11 12.46
CA THR A 75 -23.20 32.60 13.53
C THR A 75 -24.18 33.67 13.03
N ASP A 76 -24.00 34.16 11.80
CA ASP A 76 -24.81 35.19 11.17
C ASP A 76 -25.32 34.65 9.83
N ILE A 77 -26.42 33.89 9.90
CA ILE A 77 -27.06 33.27 8.74
C ILE A 77 -28.14 34.21 8.19
N GLY A 78 -28.02 34.54 6.90
CA GLY A 78 -28.90 35.50 6.22
C GLY A 78 -29.74 34.89 5.11
N ASN A 79 -30.74 35.65 4.66
CA ASN A 79 -31.53 35.33 3.48
C ASN A 79 -31.74 36.57 2.60
N LEU A 80 -31.06 36.62 1.44
CA LEU A 80 -31.29 37.67 0.46
C LEU A 80 -32.44 37.29 -0.47
N SER A 81 -33.38 38.21 -0.64
CA SER A 81 -34.56 37.99 -1.46
C SER A 81 -34.51 38.78 -2.76
N PHE A 82 -34.96 38.16 -3.85
CA PHE A 82 -35.09 38.78 -5.16
C PHE A 82 -36.51 38.52 -5.69
N SER A 83 -37.22 39.60 -6.02
CA SER A 83 -38.62 39.50 -6.46
C SER A 83 -38.77 39.49 -7.99
N ASN A 84 -37.68 39.31 -8.74
CA ASN A 84 -37.63 39.40 -10.19
C ASN A 84 -36.53 38.46 -10.75
N LEU A 85 -36.22 38.55 -12.04
CA LEU A 85 -35.13 37.83 -12.70
C LEU A 85 -33.79 38.08 -12.00
N VAL A 86 -33.03 37.01 -11.76
CA VAL A 86 -31.64 37.04 -11.29
C VAL A 86 -30.75 36.33 -12.28
N THR A 87 -29.74 37.02 -12.79
CA THR A 87 -28.72 36.45 -13.66
C THR A 87 -27.37 36.47 -12.97
N PHE A 88 -26.80 35.29 -12.72
CA PHE A 88 -25.43 35.13 -12.27
C PHE A 88 -24.48 35.12 -13.48
N ASN A 89 -23.51 36.02 -13.47
CA ASN A 89 -22.53 36.18 -14.54
C ASN A 89 -21.14 35.87 -13.98
N SER A 90 -20.84 34.59 -13.82
CA SER A 90 -19.62 34.10 -13.15
C SER A 90 -19.44 34.68 -11.74
N ALA A 91 -20.54 34.83 -11.01
CA ALA A 91 -20.55 35.34 -9.65
C ALA A 91 -20.15 34.27 -8.63
N THR A 92 -19.89 34.70 -7.40
CA THR A 92 -19.63 33.82 -6.27
C THR A 92 -20.75 33.94 -5.26
N PHE A 93 -21.35 32.80 -4.88
CA PHE A 93 -22.25 32.73 -3.73
C PHE A 93 -21.47 32.15 -2.55
N VAL A 94 -21.20 32.97 -1.54
CA VAL A 94 -20.61 32.53 -0.28
C VAL A 94 -21.74 32.14 0.65
N CYS A 95 -21.71 30.90 1.13
CA CYS A 95 -22.78 30.31 1.93
C CYS A 95 -22.21 29.73 3.22
N TYR A 96 -22.67 30.24 4.36
CA TYR A 96 -22.35 29.71 5.68
C TYR A 96 -23.43 28.74 6.18
N ALA A 97 -23.02 27.68 6.86
CA ALA A 97 -23.91 26.74 7.54
C ALA A 97 -23.68 26.76 9.06
N ALA A 98 -24.75 27.04 9.80
CA ALA A 98 -24.76 27.07 11.27
C ALA A 98 -25.21 25.73 11.88
N SER A 99 -26.06 24.99 11.18
CA SER A 99 -26.55 23.68 11.61
C SER A 99 -26.94 22.80 10.41
N ASP A 100 -27.45 21.61 10.69
CA ASP A 100 -28.05 20.70 9.71
C ASP A 100 -29.30 21.28 9.01
N THR A 101 -29.87 22.35 9.56
CA THR A 101 -31.16 22.95 9.20
C THR A 101 -31.09 24.46 8.95
N SER A 102 -29.92 25.08 9.16
CA SER A 102 -29.72 26.53 9.06
C SER A 102 -28.46 26.85 8.27
N LEU A 103 -28.66 27.51 7.12
CA LEU A 103 -27.61 28.00 6.24
C LEU A 103 -28.06 29.26 5.48
N ASP A 104 -27.10 29.98 4.91
CA ASP A 104 -27.37 31.16 4.08
C ASP A 104 -28.20 30.80 2.86
N ARG A 105 -29.18 31.64 2.55
CA ARG A 105 -30.06 31.39 1.40
C ARG A 105 -30.16 32.58 0.48
N ILE A 106 -30.30 32.28 -0.81
CA ILE A 106 -30.86 33.21 -1.79
C ILE A 106 -32.27 32.75 -2.13
N SER A 107 -33.26 33.61 -1.91
CA SER A 107 -34.66 33.35 -2.24
C SER A 107 -35.07 34.18 -3.45
N VAL A 108 -35.47 33.53 -4.53
CA VAL A 108 -35.87 34.17 -5.78
C VAL A 108 -37.30 33.74 -6.12
N THR A 109 -38.21 34.71 -6.23
CA THR A 109 -39.57 34.42 -6.72
C THR A 109 -39.69 34.51 -8.24
N GLY A 110 -38.69 35.08 -8.90
CA GLY A 110 -38.55 35.10 -10.35
C GLY A 110 -37.69 33.95 -10.89
N THR A 111 -37.20 34.11 -12.12
CA THR A 111 -36.31 33.14 -12.77
C THR A 111 -34.86 33.35 -12.31
N VAL A 112 -34.10 32.26 -12.19
CA VAL A 112 -32.65 32.26 -11.95
C VAL A 112 -31.98 31.90 -13.27
N SER A 113 -30.79 32.42 -13.59
CA SER A 113 -30.09 32.07 -14.83
C SER A 113 -28.59 32.31 -14.72
N GLY A 114 -27.82 31.77 -15.66
CA GLY A 114 -26.37 31.98 -15.75
C GLY A 114 -25.57 31.10 -14.79
N SER A 115 -24.31 31.44 -14.52
CA SER A 115 -23.35 30.59 -13.79
C SER A 115 -22.77 31.24 -12.55
N ALA A 116 -22.52 30.42 -11.52
CA ALA A 116 -21.84 30.83 -10.30
C ALA A 116 -21.05 29.68 -9.66
N THR A 117 -20.06 30.04 -8.85
CA THR A 117 -19.43 29.10 -7.90
C THR A 117 -20.03 29.31 -6.51
N VAL A 118 -20.50 28.23 -5.91
CA VAL A 118 -20.98 28.19 -4.53
C VAL A 118 -19.80 27.82 -3.62
N GLN A 119 -19.39 28.75 -2.77
CA GLN A 119 -18.34 28.55 -1.78
C GLN A 119 -18.97 28.26 -0.43
N MET A 120 -18.76 27.05 0.08
CA MET A 120 -19.36 26.57 1.31
C MET A 120 -18.42 26.69 2.50
N SER A 121 -18.97 27.05 3.66
CA SER A 121 -18.28 27.03 4.95
C SER A 121 -19.25 26.62 6.05
N ARG A 122 -18.77 25.90 7.07
CA ARG A 122 -19.62 25.37 8.16
C ARG A 122 -18.98 25.54 9.53
N GLY A 123 -19.80 25.60 10.57
CA GLY A 123 -19.34 25.44 11.94
C GLY A 123 -18.77 24.03 12.19
N ALA A 124 -17.93 23.89 13.21
CA ALA A 124 -17.40 22.57 13.61
C ALA A 124 -18.55 21.59 13.91
N GLY A 125 -18.49 20.38 13.35
CA GLY A 125 -19.52 19.34 13.56
C GLY A 125 -20.82 19.52 12.77
N VAL A 126 -20.97 20.61 12.00
CA VAL A 126 -22.19 20.88 11.23
C VAL A 126 -22.25 20.00 9.97
N SER A 127 -23.42 19.40 9.74
CA SER A 127 -23.67 18.43 8.67
C SER A 127 -24.98 18.75 7.94
N PRO A 128 -25.02 19.76 7.06
CA PRO A 128 -26.21 20.11 6.29
C PRO A 128 -26.47 19.03 5.25
N LEU A 129 -27.49 18.21 5.51
CA LEU A 129 -27.94 17.16 4.62
C LEU A 129 -29.17 17.65 3.85
N ARG A 130 -29.03 17.69 2.52
CA ARG A 130 -30.13 17.99 1.59
C ARG A 130 -30.85 19.31 1.92
N GLN A 131 -30.09 20.38 2.10
CA GLN A 131 -30.60 21.72 2.41
C GLN A 131 -30.70 22.61 1.16
N ILE A 132 -31.77 23.40 1.05
CA ILE A 132 -31.97 24.36 -0.05
C ILE A 132 -31.14 25.61 0.18
N ILE A 133 -30.25 25.90 -0.78
CA ILE A 133 -29.30 27.03 -0.76
C ILE A 133 -29.71 28.15 -1.71
N ILE A 134 -30.36 27.81 -2.82
CA ILE A 134 -31.00 28.76 -3.75
C ILE A 134 -32.41 28.24 -3.99
N LYS A 135 -33.39 29.05 -3.61
CA LYS A 135 -34.81 28.79 -3.84
C LYS A 135 -35.26 29.59 -5.05
N GLY A 136 -35.64 28.95 -6.16
CA GLY A 136 -35.89 29.63 -7.43
C GLY A 136 -37.16 29.18 -8.16
N GLY A 137 -37.38 29.73 -9.36
CA GLY A 137 -38.60 29.54 -10.14
C GLY A 137 -38.53 28.55 -11.32
N ALA A 138 -37.36 28.00 -11.67
CA ALA A 138 -37.17 27.00 -12.74
C ALA A 138 -35.85 26.19 -12.53
N ALA A 139 -35.86 24.85 -12.68
CA ALA A 139 -34.68 24.00 -12.42
C ALA A 139 -33.60 23.97 -13.51
N SER A 140 -33.94 24.21 -14.78
CA SER A 140 -32.99 24.08 -15.91
C SER A 140 -31.77 25.02 -15.81
N ASP A 141 -31.83 25.98 -14.91
CA ASP A 141 -30.84 27.05 -14.77
C ASP A 141 -29.66 26.69 -13.84
N TYR A 142 -29.72 25.56 -13.11
CA TYR A 142 -28.71 25.22 -12.10
C TYR A 142 -27.54 24.35 -12.59
N HIS A 143 -27.64 23.72 -13.77
CA HIS A 143 -26.61 22.79 -14.28
C HIS A 143 -25.20 23.39 -14.46
N VAL A 144 -25.10 24.72 -14.50
CA VAL A 144 -23.85 25.47 -14.70
C VAL A 144 -23.26 26.00 -13.38
N PHE A 145 -23.83 25.62 -12.24
CA PHE A 145 -23.29 25.95 -10.92
C PHE A 145 -22.25 24.92 -10.50
N SER A 146 -21.17 25.38 -9.88
CA SER A 146 -20.13 24.54 -9.30
C SER A 146 -20.00 24.78 -7.79
N VAL A 147 -19.38 23.85 -7.07
CA VAL A 147 -19.18 23.95 -5.61
C VAL A 147 -17.71 23.91 -5.24
N THR A 148 -17.35 24.60 -4.15
CA THR A 148 -16.00 24.54 -3.57
C THR A 148 -16.10 24.57 -2.04
N PRO A 149 -15.44 23.63 -1.31
CA PRO A 149 -14.64 22.50 -1.81
C PRO A 149 -15.52 21.31 -2.27
N ALA A 150 -15.28 20.80 -3.47
CA ALA A 150 -16.09 19.72 -4.06
C ALA A 150 -15.92 18.34 -3.38
N ALA A 151 -14.87 18.15 -2.58
CA ALA A 151 -14.63 16.90 -1.85
C ALA A 151 -15.58 16.71 -0.64
N GLU A 152 -16.16 17.81 -0.13
CA GLU A 152 -17.03 17.77 1.05
C GLU A 152 -18.52 17.89 0.71
N TRP A 153 -18.84 18.48 -0.44
CA TRP A 153 -20.19 18.91 -0.78
C TRP A 153 -20.59 18.44 -2.17
N VAL A 154 -21.84 18.03 -2.30
CA VAL A 154 -22.46 17.66 -3.58
C VAL A 154 -23.65 18.57 -3.83
N LEU A 155 -23.69 19.22 -4.99
CA LEU A 155 -24.87 19.92 -5.48
C LEU A 155 -25.81 18.93 -6.16
N GLY A 156 -27.11 19.06 -5.88
CA GLY A 156 -28.15 18.31 -6.53
C GLY A 156 -29.41 19.14 -6.69
N GLU A 157 -30.25 18.75 -7.64
CA GLU A 157 -31.58 19.35 -7.82
C GLU A 157 -32.58 18.59 -6.95
N ALA A 158 -33.34 19.33 -6.12
CA ALA A 158 -34.46 18.76 -5.37
C ALA A 158 -35.77 19.29 -5.93
N GLY A 159 -36.52 18.43 -6.62
CA GLY A 159 -37.72 18.86 -7.34
C GLY A 159 -37.39 19.80 -8.50
N ALA A 160 -38.42 20.22 -9.24
CA ALA A 160 -38.25 20.93 -10.50
C ALA A 160 -37.85 22.42 -10.38
N LEU A 161 -37.46 22.92 -9.19
CA LEU A 161 -37.35 24.38 -8.93
C LEU A 161 -36.18 24.86 -8.02
N ASP A 162 -35.57 24.01 -7.19
CA ASP A 162 -34.62 24.45 -6.13
C ASP A 162 -33.23 23.74 -6.18
N LEU A 163 -32.16 24.50 -5.87
CA LEU A 163 -30.79 23.98 -5.74
C LEU A 163 -30.52 23.55 -4.29
N VAL A 164 -30.07 22.31 -4.12
CA VAL A 164 -29.83 21.67 -2.82
C VAL A 164 -28.38 21.24 -2.66
N VAL A 165 -27.87 21.32 -1.43
CA VAL A 165 -26.55 20.79 -1.03
C VAL A 165 -26.69 19.57 -0.12
N SER A 166 -25.81 18.59 -0.31
CA SER A 166 -25.63 17.44 0.59
C SER A 166 -24.15 17.20 0.91
N LEU A 167 -23.87 16.47 1.98
CA LEU A 167 -22.51 16.04 2.34
C LEU A 167 -21.99 15.01 1.33
N GLY A 168 -20.68 15.01 1.08
CA GLY A 168 -19.99 14.01 0.29
C GLY A 168 -20.23 12.57 0.79
N GLN A 169 -19.98 11.57 -0.08
CA GLN A 169 -20.24 10.16 0.22
C GLN A 169 -18.98 9.43 0.69
N ALA A 170 -19.17 8.35 1.47
CA ALA A 170 -18.11 7.37 1.71
C ALA A 170 -17.60 6.79 0.37
N PRO A 171 -16.32 6.38 0.28
CA PRO A 171 -15.75 5.87 -0.97
C PRO A 171 -16.51 4.65 -1.51
N SER A 172 -16.49 4.48 -2.84
CA SER A 172 -16.98 3.23 -3.45
C SER A 172 -16.11 2.04 -3.04
N ALA A 173 -16.66 0.82 -3.12
CA ALA A 173 -15.84 -0.38 -2.97
C ALA A 173 -14.77 -0.45 -4.08
N PRO A 174 -13.51 -0.79 -3.77
CA PRO A 174 -12.50 -1.10 -4.77
C PRO A 174 -12.91 -2.30 -5.63
N LEU A 175 -12.48 -2.31 -6.89
CA LEU A 175 -12.77 -3.38 -7.87
C LEU A 175 -11.48 -4.03 -8.38
N GLY A 176 -11.60 -5.23 -8.95
CA GLY A 176 -10.48 -5.93 -9.59
C GLY A 176 -9.35 -6.25 -8.61
N ILE A 177 -9.70 -6.64 -7.38
CA ILE A 177 -8.73 -7.14 -6.42
C ILE A 177 -8.13 -8.46 -6.95
N ALA A 178 -6.82 -8.60 -6.83
CA ALA A 178 -6.09 -9.83 -7.13
C ALA A 178 -4.96 -10.01 -6.12
N ALA A 179 -4.85 -11.20 -5.53
CA ALA A 179 -3.75 -11.65 -4.69
C ALA A 179 -2.87 -12.64 -5.47
N SER A 180 -1.55 -12.58 -5.29
CA SER A 180 -0.63 -13.48 -6.00
C SER A 180 -0.74 -14.94 -5.53
N ASP A 181 -0.67 -15.87 -6.46
CA ASP A 181 -0.81 -17.32 -6.24
C ASP A 181 0.55 -18.03 -6.30
N GLY A 182 1.36 -17.86 -5.26
CA GLY A 182 2.69 -18.48 -5.15
C GLY A 182 3.75 -17.85 -6.04
N THR A 183 3.47 -16.70 -6.66
CA THR A 183 4.43 -16.00 -7.55
C THR A 183 5.68 -15.50 -6.81
N TYR A 184 5.53 -15.11 -5.55
CA TYR A 184 6.60 -14.54 -4.73
C TYR A 184 6.83 -15.43 -3.50
N VAL A 185 8.09 -15.56 -3.08
CA VAL A 185 8.45 -16.25 -1.82
C VAL A 185 8.41 -15.31 -0.61
N THR A 186 8.48 -14.00 -0.85
CA THR A 186 8.63 -12.97 0.19
C THR A 186 7.30 -12.41 0.69
N GLN A 187 6.26 -12.46 -0.14
CA GLN A 187 4.98 -11.80 0.14
C GLN A 187 3.83 -12.43 -0.64
N ILE A 188 2.61 -12.12 -0.23
CA ILE A 188 1.46 -12.14 -1.12
C ILE A 188 1.28 -10.72 -1.63
N LEU A 189 1.43 -10.49 -2.93
CA LEU A 189 1.19 -9.18 -3.53
C LEU A 189 -0.31 -9.04 -3.81
N ILE A 190 -0.94 -8.02 -3.23
CA ILE A 190 -2.34 -7.69 -3.46
C ILE A 190 -2.42 -6.39 -4.27
N ILE A 191 -3.16 -6.42 -5.38
CA ILE A 191 -3.40 -5.26 -6.27
C ILE A 191 -4.90 -5.02 -6.49
N TRP A 192 -5.29 -3.78 -6.77
CA TRP A 192 -6.69 -3.44 -7.08
C TRP A 192 -6.79 -2.17 -7.95
N SER A 193 -8.00 -1.84 -8.40
CA SER A 193 -8.29 -0.58 -9.12
C SER A 193 -8.70 0.55 -8.17
N ALA A 194 -8.32 1.79 -8.50
CA ALA A 194 -8.65 2.96 -7.69
C ALA A 194 -10.17 3.14 -7.50
N ALA A 195 -10.60 3.40 -6.26
CA ALA A 195 -12.00 3.63 -5.90
C ALA A 195 -12.37 5.12 -5.95
N SER A 196 -13.59 5.42 -6.40
CA SER A 196 -14.11 6.80 -6.44
C SER A 196 -14.25 7.37 -5.02
N GLY A 197 -13.74 8.59 -4.82
CA GLY A 197 -13.80 9.30 -3.55
C GLY A 197 -12.83 8.78 -2.47
N ALA A 198 -11.93 7.85 -2.79
CA ALA A 198 -10.92 7.34 -1.86
C ALA A 198 -9.64 8.19 -1.88
N ASN A 199 -9.11 8.48 -0.69
CA ASN A 199 -7.79 9.08 -0.47
C ASN A 199 -6.76 8.06 0.04
N GLY A 200 -7.19 6.84 0.32
CA GLY A 200 -6.39 5.72 0.80
C GLY A 200 -7.21 4.44 0.88
N TYR A 201 -6.58 3.36 1.36
CA TYR A 201 -7.18 2.03 1.42
C TYR A 201 -6.80 1.32 2.72
N GLN A 202 -7.65 0.38 3.14
CA GLN A 202 -7.37 -0.61 4.17
C GLN A 202 -7.41 -2.01 3.57
N VAL A 203 -6.41 -2.84 3.89
CA VAL A 203 -6.30 -4.23 3.41
C VAL A 203 -6.53 -5.19 4.57
N TRP A 204 -7.40 -6.17 4.36
CA TRP A 204 -7.88 -7.11 5.37
C TRP A 204 -7.66 -8.54 4.91
N ARG A 205 -7.37 -9.43 5.85
CA ARG A 205 -6.99 -10.83 5.58
C ARG A 205 -7.71 -11.82 6.50
N ASN A 206 -7.97 -13.02 5.99
CA ASN A 206 -8.43 -14.17 6.78
C ASN A 206 -8.02 -15.48 6.10
N THR A 207 -8.00 -16.61 6.82
CA THR A 207 -7.89 -17.95 6.23
C THR A 207 -9.24 -18.53 5.81
N LEU A 208 -10.35 -17.93 6.27
CA LEU A 208 -11.70 -18.21 5.82
C LEU A 208 -12.17 -17.10 4.87
N ASP A 209 -12.92 -17.45 3.82
CA ASP A 209 -13.55 -16.47 2.92
C ASP A 209 -14.75 -15.77 3.59
N SER A 210 -14.45 -14.94 4.59
CA SER A 210 -15.43 -14.16 5.34
C SER A 210 -14.83 -12.87 5.85
N SER A 211 -15.28 -11.75 5.29
CA SER A 211 -14.86 -10.40 5.70
C SER A 211 -15.33 -10.04 7.11
N SER A 212 -16.32 -10.75 7.67
CA SER A 212 -16.85 -10.47 9.01
C SER A 212 -15.90 -10.80 10.15
N SER A 213 -14.97 -11.73 9.92
CA SER A 213 -13.94 -12.15 10.88
C SER A 213 -12.52 -11.84 10.39
N ALA A 214 -12.39 -11.11 9.28
CA ALA A 214 -11.10 -10.70 8.74
C ALA A 214 -10.40 -9.70 9.67
N VAL A 215 -9.08 -9.74 9.66
CA VAL A 215 -8.21 -8.86 10.46
C VAL A 215 -7.57 -7.81 9.55
N LEU A 216 -7.48 -6.57 10.04
CA LEU A 216 -6.80 -5.49 9.34
C LEU A 216 -5.30 -5.77 9.29
N MET A 217 -4.75 -5.84 8.07
CA MET A 217 -3.32 -6.03 7.85
C MET A 217 -2.57 -4.69 7.84
N GLY A 218 -3.17 -3.68 7.21
CA GLY A 218 -2.54 -2.37 7.10
C GLY A 218 -3.34 -1.38 6.26
N ALA A 219 -2.77 -0.19 6.12
CA ALA A 219 -3.27 0.88 5.27
C ALA A 219 -2.33 1.12 4.08
N ALA A 220 -2.89 1.50 2.93
CA ALA A 220 -2.14 1.80 1.72
C ALA A 220 -2.59 3.14 1.12
N GLY A 221 -1.63 3.97 0.72
CA GLY A 221 -1.89 5.20 -0.07
C GLY A 221 -1.92 4.96 -1.58
N GLN A 222 -1.48 3.78 -2.02
CA GLN A 222 -1.46 3.33 -3.42
C GLN A 222 -2.47 2.20 -3.63
N THR A 223 -2.54 1.64 -4.84
CA THR A 223 -3.46 0.55 -5.20
C THR A 223 -2.78 -0.84 -5.19
N ASN A 224 -1.79 -1.01 -4.33
CA ASN A 224 -1.12 -2.27 -4.07
C ASN A 224 -0.72 -2.38 -2.59
N TYR A 225 -0.51 -3.61 -2.12
CA TYR A 225 -0.05 -3.93 -0.77
C TYR A 225 0.68 -5.28 -0.77
N GLY A 226 1.81 -5.35 -0.06
CA GLY A 226 2.55 -6.59 0.16
C GLY A 226 2.28 -7.18 1.53
N ASP A 227 1.76 -8.40 1.60
CA ASP A 227 1.63 -9.14 2.86
C ASP A 227 2.85 -10.05 3.08
N PHE A 228 3.89 -9.48 3.69
CA PHE A 228 5.14 -10.15 4.04
C PHE A 228 5.02 -11.12 5.24
N GLY A 229 3.95 -10.97 6.03
CA GLY A 229 3.71 -11.78 7.23
C GLY A 229 2.83 -13.01 6.99
N ALA A 230 2.42 -13.28 5.75
CA ALA A 230 1.70 -14.50 5.40
C ALA A 230 2.59 -15.73 5.62
N VAL A 231 2.04 -16.86 6.08
CA VAL A 231 2.79 -18.13 6.15
C VAL A 231 2.83 -18.77 4.75
N ALA A 232 3.93 -19.43 4.40
CA ALA A 232 4.11 -20.02 3.07
C ALA A 232 3.17 -21.21 2.85
N GLY A 233 2.65 -21.35 1.64
CA GLY A 233 1.69 -22.40 1.27
C GLY A 233 0.31 -22.31 1.94
N VAL A 234 0.09 -21.35 2.86
CA VAL A 234 -1.22 -21.11 3.47
C VAL A 234 -2.02 -20.18 2.58
N THR A 235 -3.19 -20.65 2.13
CA THR A 235 -4.15 -19.81 1.40
C THR A 235 -4.81 -18.81 2.35
N TYR A 236 -4.70 -17.53 1.98
CA TYR A 236 -5.42 -16.44 2.62
C TYR A 236 -6.39 -15.80 1.64
N TYR A 237 -7.47 -15.24 2.17
CA TYR A 237 -8.44 -14.43 1.46
C TYR A 237 -8.27 -12.96 1.86
N TYR A 238 -8.33 -12.08 0.87
CA TYR A 238 -8.10 -10.64 1.05
C TYR A 238 -9.32 -9.81 0.63
N TRP A 239 -9.54 -8.71 1.34
CA TRP A 239 -10.50 -7.67 0.98
C TRP A 239 -9.87 -6.30 1.13
N VAL A 240 -10.29 -5.36 0.28
CA VAL A 240 -9.84 -3.97 0.35
C VAL A 240 -11.05 -3.06 0.43
N ARG A 241 -10.94 -1.97 1.20
CA ARG A 241 -11.95 -0.90 1.21
C ARG A 241 -11.30 0.47 1.14
N GLY A 242 -11.92 1.39 0.39
CA GLY A 242 -11.46 2.77 0.27
C GLY A 242 -11.74 3.57 1.53
N THR A 243 -10.86 4.52 1.85
CA THR A 243 -11.01 5.44 2.99
C THR A 243 -10.87 6.89 2.54
N ASN A 244 -11.58 7.79 3.21
CA ASN A 244 -11.41 9.24 3.10
C ASN A 244 -11.69 9.91 4.46
N ASN A 245 -11.71 11.24 4.48
CA ASN A 245 -11.91 12.01 5.71
C ASN A 245 -13.30 11.82 6.36
N LEU A 246 -14.26 11.24 5.63
CA LEU A 246 -15.61 10.92 6.11
C LEU A 246 -15.73 9.48 6.64
N GLY A 247 -14.74 8.62 6.36
CA GLY A 247 -14.70 7.24 6.84
C GLY A 247 -14.35 6.23 5.74
N ALA A 248 -14.66 4.97 6.01
CA ALA A 248 -14.39 3.87 5.09
C ALA A 248 -15.65 3.45 4.32
N GLY A 249 -15.46 3.10 3.05
CA GLY A 249 -16.49 2.50 2.20
C GLY A 249 -16.72 1.01 2.51
N SER A 250 -17.53 0.38 1.65
CA SER A 250 -17.74 -1.07 1.67
C SER A 250 -16.49 -1.83 1.22
N PHE A 251 -16.37 -3.10 1.63
CA PHE A 251 -15.36 -4.02 1.12
C PHE A 251 -15.55 -4.31 -0.38
N SER A 252 -14.44 -4.57 -1.06
CA SER A 252 -14.40 -5.25 -2.36
C SER A 252 -14.98 -6.66 -2.27
N SER A 253 -15.06 -7.36 -3.41
CA SER A 253 -15.07 -8.83 -3.39
C SER A 253 -13.82 -9.38 -2.71
N SER A 254 -13.84 -10.64 -2.29
CA SER A 254 -12.63 -11.35 -1.90
C SER A 254 -11.81 -11.76 -3.12
N ASP A 255 -10.53 -11.97 -2.90
CA ASP A 255 -9.69 -12.82 -3.74
C ASP A 255 -8.71 -13.60 -2.85
N SER A 256 -8.37 -14.83 -3.25
CA SER A 256 -7.46 -15.70 -2.49
C SER A 256 -6.05 -15.64 -3.05
N GLY A 257 -5.04 -15.83 -2.20
CA GLY A 257 -3.66 -15.98 -2.63
C GLY A 257 -2.82 -16.69 -1.57
N TRP A 258 -1.61 -17.10 -1.96
CA TRP A 258 -0.61 -17.68 -1.07
C TRP A 258 0.78 -17.24 -1.53
N ARG A 259 1.77 -17.22 -0.63
CA ARG A 259 3.17 -17.05 -1.02
C ARG A 259 3.84 -18.42 -1.14
N ALA A 260 4.83 -18.52 -2.01
CA ALA A 260 5.66 -19.73 -2.12
C ALA A 260 6.61 -19.88 -0.92
N SER A 261 7.09 -21.10 -0.70
CA SER A 261 8.15 -21.38 0.28
C SER A 261 9.52 -20.98 -0.30
N PHE A 262 10.37 -20.34 0.50
CA PHE A 262 11.78 -20.12 0.12
C PHE A 262 12.58 -21.40 0.42
N SER A 263 13.24 -21.96 -0.60
CA SER A 263 14.16 -23.11 -0.45
C SER A 263 15.60 -22.64 -0.64
N SER A 264 16.41 -22.73 0.41
CA SER A 264 17.86 -22.51 0.30
C SER A 264 18.55 -23.81 -0.14
N GLY A 265 19.44 -23.73 -1.12
CA GLY A 265 20.45 -24.78 -1.35
C GLY A 265 19.93 -26.16 -1.77
N VAL A 266 18.82 -26.25 -2.52
CA VAL A 266 18.30 -27.55 -2.98
C VAL A 266 19.22 -28.27 -3.96
N SER A 267 20.01 -27.54 -4.74
CA SER A 267 21.04 -28.15 -5.59
C SER A 267 22.33 -28.29 -4.81
N ALA A 268 22.81 -29.53 -4.67
CA ALA A 268 23.95 -29.92 -3.85
C ALA A 268 24.50 -31.26 -4.34
N ASP A 269 25.62 -31.75 -3.81
CA ASP A 269 26.25 -33.02 -4.25
C ASP A 269 25.56 -34.23 -3.58
N TYR A 270 24.63 -34.91 -4.26
CA TYR A 270 23.89 -36.06 -3.71
C TYR A 270 24.52 -37.42 -4.05
N ASP A 271 25.47 -37.50 -4.99
CA ASP A 271 26.18 -38.74 -5.32
C ASP A 271 27.65 -38.80 -4.87
N GLY A 272 28.19 -37.70 -4.34
CA GLY A 272 29.53 -37.60 -3.75
C GLY A 272 30.63 -37.35 -4.78
N ASP A 273 30.30 -36.85 -5.97
CA ASP A 273 31.28 -36.56 -7.03
C ASP A 273 31.92 -35.16 -6.91
N ARG A 274 31.55 -34.40 -5.88
CA ARG A 274 31.94 -33.03 -5.56
C ARG A 274 31.42 -31.97 -6.51
N LYS A 275 30.34 -32.26 -7.25
CA LYS A 275 29.62 -31.28 -8.06
C LYS A 275 28.20 -31.16 -7.57
N ALA A 276 27.64 -29.97 -7.71
CA ALA A 276 26.23 -29.77 -7.41
C ALA A 276 25.36 -30.54 -8.42
N ASP A 277 24.45 -31.36 -7.91
CA ASP A 277 23.39 -32.01 -8.67
C ASP A 277 22.17 -31.08 -8.75
N PRO A 278 21.60 -30.87 -9.94
CA PRO A 278 20.36 -30.12 -10.09
C PRO A 278 19.19 -30.84 -9.41
N VAL A 279 18.40 -30.09 -8.63
CA VAL A 279 17.25 -30.61 -7.90
C VAL A 279 16.01 -29.75 -8.09
N ILE A 280 14.87 -30.42 -8.23
CA ILE A 280 13.55 -29.82 -8.10
C ILE A 280 12.83 -30.46 -6.92
N TYR A 281 12.39 -29.62 -5.97
CA TYR A 281 11.42 -30.00 -4.94
C TYR A 281 10.03 -29.53 -5.38
N ASP A 282 9.12 -30.49 -5.60
CA ASP A 282 7.72 -30.22 -5.88
C ASP A 282 6.95 -30.15 -4.57
N GLU A 283 6.69 -28.93 -4.10
CA GLU A 283 5.97 -28.67 -2.85
C GLU A 283 4.56 -29.28 -2.86
N ALA A 284 3.88 -29.34 -4.01
CA ALA A 284 2.50 -29.85 -4.07
C ALA A 284 2.44 -31.35 -3.77
N THR A 285 3.46 -32.11 -4.17
CA THR A 285 3.52 -33.57 -4.01
C THR A 285 4.50 -34.04 -2.94
N GLY A 286 5.37 -33.14 -2.46
CA GLY A 286 6.49 -33.47 -1.58
C GLY A 286 7.51 -34.39 -2.26
N THR A 287 7.69 -34.28 -3.59
CA THR A 287 8.64 -35.11 -4.34
C THR A 287 9.92 -34.35 -4.63
N TRP A 288 11.05 -35.04 -4.51
CA TRP A 288 12.37 -34.53 -4.88
C TRP A 288 12.82 -35.24 -6.15
N LYS A 289 13.25 -34.46 -7.14
CA LYS A 289 13.81 -34.98 -8.41
C LYS A 289 15.23 -34.45 -8.53
N VAL A 290 16.19 -35.36 -8.41
CA VAL A 290 17.63 -35.06 -8.42
C VAL A 290 18.24 -35.59 -9.72
N ARG A 291 19.12 -34.81 -10.35
CA ARG A 291 19.87 -35.19 -11.56
C ARG A 291 21.34 -35.43 -11.19
N LEU A 292 21.71 -36.69 -10.98
CA LEU A 292 23.02 -37.09 -10.45
C LEU A 292 24.15 -36.86 -11.46
N SER A 293 25.02 -35.91 -11.17
CA SER A 293 26.08 -35.41 -12.06
C SER A 293 27.18 -36.46 -12.30
N GLY A 294 27.52 -37.26 -11.29
CA GLY A 294 28.44 -38.41 -11.39
C GLY A 294 27.86 -39.58 -12.20
N SER A 295 26.55 -39.57 -12.46
CA SER A 295 25.82 -40.61 -13.22
C SER A 295 25.26 -40.12 -14.55
N GLY A 296 25.87 -39.09 -15.16
CA GLY A 296 25.42 -38.54 -16.44
C GLY A 296 24.03 -37.91 -16.38
N TYR A 297 23.68 -37.31 -15.22
CA TYR A 297 22.38 -36.68 -14.92
C TYR A 297 21.18 -37.64 -14.98
N ALA A 298 21.40 -38.91 -14.64
CA ALA A 298 20.33 -39.86 -14.37
C ALA A 298 19.41 -39.31 -13.26
N GLN A 299 18.10 -39.44 -13.43
CA GLN A 299 17.14 -38.92 -12.45
C GLN A 299 16.92 -39.89 -11.30
N LEU A 300 17.11 -39.42 -10.08
CA LEU A 300 16.63 -40.04 -8.85
C LEU A 300 15.34 -39.33 -8.41
N THR A 301 14.33 -40.07 -7.96
CA THR A 301 13.06 -39.49 -7.51
C THR A 301 12.62 -40.11 -6.19
N THR A 302 12.35 -39.29 -5.18
CA THR A 302 11.82 -39.78 -3.90
C THR A 302 10.34 -40.15 -4.04
N PRO A 303 9.85 -41.15 -3.29
CA PRO A 303 8.42 -41.45 -3.28
C PRO A 303 7.59 -40.27 -2.77
N ALA A 304 6.42 -40.03 -3.38
CA ALA A 304 5.51 -38.96 -2.96
C ALA A 304 5.05 -39.15 -1.50
N GLY A 305 5.00 -38.04 -0.74
CA GLY A 305 4.57 -38.02 0.65
C GLY A 305 5.60 -38.56 1.66
N TRP A 306 6.82 -38.89 1.26
CA TRP A 306 7.89 -39.30 2.18
C TRP A 306 8.59 -38.11 2.85
N LEU A 307 8.74 -36.98 2.14
CA LEU A 307 9.49 -35.83 2.62
C LEU A 307 8.97 -34.52 2.01
N GLY A 308 8.16 -33.78 2.77
CA GLY A 308 7.62 -32.48 2.35
C GLY A 308 6.11 -32.48 2.13
N GLY A 309 5.66 -31.59 1.24
CA GLY A 309 4.27 -31.27 0.95
C GLY A 309 3.99 -29.76 1.08
N PRO A 310 2.74 -29.33 0.87
CA PRO A 310 2.36 -27.92 1.02
C PRO A 310 2.70 -27.37 2.41
N GLY A 311 3.41 -26.24 2.47
CA GLY A 311 3.81 -25.58 3.73
C GLY A 311 5.11 -26.09 4.34
N TYR A 312 5.89 -26.88 3.58
CA TYR A 312 7.24 -27.31 3.97
C TYR A 312 8.28 -26.67 3.05
N ALA A 313 9.32 -26.09 3.65
CA ALA A 313 10.49 -25.58 2.92
C ALA A 313 11.53 -26.69 2.76
N ALA A 314 12.12 -26.80 1.57
CA ALA A 314 13.26 -27.67 1.30
C ALA A 314 14.57 -27.04 1.81
N VAL A 315 15.36 -27.81 2.55
CA VAL A 315 16.54 -27.37 3.31
C VAL A 315 17.62 -28.46 3.30
N SER A 316 18.05 -28.90 2.11
CA SER A 316 19.07 -29.95 1.99
C SER A 316 20.46 -29.47 2.40
N ALA A 317 21.21 -30.37 3.04
CA ALA A 317 22.60 -30.20 3.43
C ALA A 317 23.18 -31.57 3.84
N ASP A 318 24.49 -31.70 4.05
CA ASP A 318 25.12 -32.93 4.57
C ASP A 318 25.03 -32.98 6.10
N TYR A 319 23.95 -33.53 6.65
CA TYR A 319 23.70 -33.55 8.10
C TYR A 319 24.39 -34.71 8.81
N ASP A 320 24.81 -35.76 8.09
CA ASP A 320 25.45 -36.94 8.68
C ASP A 320 26.98 -36.96 8.52
N GLY A 321 27.53 -36.10 7.67
CA GLY A 321 28.96 -35.85 7.47
C GLY A 321 29.62 -36.84 6.50
N ASP A 322 28.83 -37.50 5.64
CA ASP A 322 29.34 -38.43 4.64
C ASP A 322 29.79 -37.77 3.34
N ARG A 323 29.70 -36.43 3.28
CA ARG A 323 30.00 -35.54 2.14
C ARG A 323 29.01 -35.65 1.00
N LYS A 324 27.81 -36.14 1.27
CA LYS A 324 26.68 -36.07 0.35
C LYS A 324 25.57 -35.25 0.97
N ALA A 325 24.86 -34.53 0.14
CA ALA A 325 23.68 -33.81 0.56
C ALA A 325 22.56 -34.78 0.94
N ASP A 326 21.92 -34.48 2.07
CA ASP A 326 20.73 -35.16 2.52
C ASP A 326 19.48 -34.35 2.14
N PRO A 327 18.47 -34.99 1.53
CA PRO A 327 17.15 -34.39 1.42
C PRO A 327 16.58 -34.08 2.81
N ALA A 328 16.19 -32.82 3.03
CA ALA A 328 15.56 -32.41 4.28
C ALA A 328 14.50 -31.32 4.06
N ILE A 329 13.51 -31.28 4.96
CA ILE A 329 12.43 -30.30 4.97
C ILE A 329 12.20 -29.70 6.36
N TYR A 330 11.80 -28.44 6.37
CA TYR A 330 11.42 -27.66 7.54
C TYR A 330 9.96 -27.22 7.44
N GLN A 331 9.17 -27.51 8.48
CA GLN A 331 7.76 -27.11 8.55
C GLN A 331 7.61 -25.79 9.30
N GLU A 332 7.31 -24.71 8.58
CA GLU A 332 7.14 -23.38 9.20
C GLU A 332 6.02 -23.35 10.23
N SER A 333 4.95 -24.13 10.08
CA SER A 333 3.81 -24.08 11.01
C SER A 333 4.09 -24.72 12.37
N THR A 334 5.05 -25.64 12.47
CA THR A 334 5.31 -26.45 13.68
C THR A 334 6.74 -26.37 14.20
N GLY A 335 7.70 -25.91 13.38
CA GLY A 335 9.12 -25.94 13.74
C GLY A 335 9.77 -27.32 13.58
N VAL A 336 9.10 -28.26 12.92
CA VAL A 336 9.59 -29.64 12.73
C VAL A 336 10.54 -29.72 11.54
N TRP A 337 11.64 -30.44 11.72
CA TRP A 337 12.59 -30.79 10.66
C TRP A 337 12.56 -32.29 10.42
N ILE A 338 12.57 -32.71 9.16
CA ILE A 338 12.68 -34.12 8.75
C ILE A 338 13.86 -34.22 7.79
N ILE A 339 14.78 -35.15 8.08
CA ILE A 339 16.02 -35.35 7.32
C ILE A 339 16.07 -36.82 6.87
N LEU A 340 16.53 -37.07 5.63
CA LEU A 340 16.80 -38.39 5.08
C LEU A 340 18.31 -38.54 4.87
N PRO A 341 19.04 -39.07 5.87
CA PRO A 341 20.49 -39.23 5.77
C PRO A 341 20.88 -40.19 4.64
N SER A 342 21.87 -39.78 3.87
CA SER A 342 22.44 -40.50 2.73
C SER A 342 23.10 -41.81 3.18
N SER A 343 23.78 -41.82 4.33
CA SER A 343 24.47 -42.99 4.90
C SER A 343 23.51 -44.11 5.31
N LEU A 344 22.21 -43.79 5.46
CA LEU A 344 21.14 -44.71 5.81
C LEU A 344 20.26 -45.08 4.60
N GLY A 345 20.74 -44.78 3.40
CA GLY A 345 20.07 -45.09 2.15
C GLY A 345 18.77 -44.29 1.94
N TYR A 346 18.71 -43.07 2.45
CA TYR A 346 17.55 -42.16 2.34
C TYR A 346 16.25 -42.73 2.92
N THR A 347 16.35 -43.55 3.98
CA THR A 347 15.17 -44.07 4.67
C THR A 347 14.54 -43.00 5.58
N PRO A 348 13.20 -42.85 5.63
CA PRO A 348 12.56 -41.83 6.46
C PRO A 348 12.76 -42.21 7.93
N ALA A 349 13.67 -41.52 8.63
CA ALA A 349 14.10 -42.02 9.94
C ALA A 349 14.39 -40.94 10.99
N TYR A 350 14.51 -39.66 10.66
CA TYR A 350 14.91 -38.65 11.66
C TYR A 350 14.06 -37.39 11.61
N THR A 351 13.18 -37.26 12.61
CA THR A 351 12.79 -35.95 13.16
C THR A 351 13.84 -35.50 14.16
N LEU A 352 14.29 -34.26 14.11
CA LEU A 352 15.05 -33.68 15.22
C LEU A 352 14.26 -33.89 16.52
N TRP A 353 14.93 -34.34 17.58
CA TRP A 353 14.30 -34.61 18.89
C TRP A 353 13.85 -33.32 19.61
N GLN A 354 14.11 -32.16 19.00
CA GLN A 354 13.74 -30.82 19.47
C GLN A 354 13.13 -30.05 18.31
N THR A 355 12.07 -29.29 18.58
CA THR A 355 11.49 -28.32 17.65
C THR A 355 12.41 -27.10 17.55
N LEU A 356 12.76 -26.68 16.32
CA LEU A 356 13.56 -25.50 16.05
C LEU A 356 12.80 -24.60 15.07
N GLY A 357 12.34 -23.44 15.56
CA GLY A 357 11.58 -22.46 14.77
C GLY A 357 10.09 -22.51 15.00
N GLY A 358 9.32 -22.39 13.92
CA GLY A 358 7.88 -22.21 13.93
C GLY A 358 7.43 -21.04 13.05
N PRO A 359 6.18 -20.57 13.21
CA PRO A 359 5.63 -19.52 12.36
C PRO A 359 6.49 -18.26 12.42
N GLY A 360 6.87 -17.72 11.25
CA GLY A 360 7.72 -16.54 11.15
C GLY A 360 9.21 -16.83 10.98
N TYR A 361 9.66 -18.08 11.11
CA TYR A 361 11.06 -18.47 10.94
C TYR A 361 11.34 -19.14 9.59
N SER A 362 12.54 -18.97 9.04
CA SER A 362 13.08 -19.71 7.87
C SER A 362 14.11 -20.73 8.32
N GLY A 363 14.17 -21.91 7.72
CA GLY A 363 15.24 -22.89 7.99
C GLY A 363 16.44 -22.69 7.05
N ILE A 364 17.65 -22.54 7.60
CA ILE A 364 18.88 -22.19 6.88
C ILE A 364 20.05 -23.08 7.35
N PRO A 365 20.07 -24.38 7.00
CA PRO A 365 21.12 -25.28 7.47
C PRO A 365 22.47 -24.97 6.81
N ALA A 366 23.57 -25.09 7.56
CA ALA A 366 24.95 -25.04 7.08
C ALA A 366 25.90 -25.54 8.17
N ASP A 367 27.15 -25.83 7.84
CA ASP A 367 28.20 -26.24 8.81
C ASP A 367 28.75 -25.02 9.55
N PHE A 368 28.08 -24.55 10.61
CA PHE A 368 28.43 -23.30 11.30
C PHE A 368 29.58 -23.46 12.30
N ASP A 369 30.00 -24.69 12.63
CA ASP A 369 31.12 -24.96 13.55
C ASP A 369 32.35 -25.60 12.88
N GLY A 370 32.27 -25.87 11.57
CA GLY A 370 33.38 -26.36 10.75
C GLY A 370 33.71 -27.83 10.97
N ASP A 371 32.77 -28.64 11.46
CA ASP A 371 32.97 -30.07 11.73
C ASP A 371 32.66 -30.98 10.52
N LEU A 372 32.31 -30.37 9.38
CA LEU A 372 31.87 -30.99 8.13
C LEU A 372 30.48 -31.61 8.19
N LYS A 373 29.65 -31.24 9.18
CA LYS A 373 28.23 -31.58 9.23
C LYS A 373 27.39 -30.32 9.26
N ALA A 374 26.29 -30.37 8.54
CA ALA A 374 25.32 -29.30 8.54
C ALA A 374 24.62 -29.21 9.90
N ASP A 375 24.63 -28.00 10.45
CA ASP A 375 23.85 -27.64 11.63
C ASP A 375 22.48 -27.10 11.19
N PRO A 376 21.37 -27.61 11.75
CA PRO A 376 20.07 -26.98 11.60
C PRO A 376 20.08 -25.57 12.18
N ALA A 377 19.76 -24.56 11.36
CA ALA A 377 19.59 -23.19 11.82
C ALA A 377 18.27 -22.58 11.36
N ILE A 378 17.82 -21.56 12.09
CA ILE A 378 16.65 -20.77 11.77
C ILE A 378 16.92 -19.27 11.82
N TYR A 379 16.15 -18.54 11.02
CA TYR A 379 16.14 -17.08 10.94
C TYR A 379 14.74 -16.52 11.22
N GLU A 380 14.59 -15.71 12.26
CA GLU A 380 13.36 -15.00 12.64
C GLU A 380 13.17 -13.81 11.71
N ARG A 381 12.16 -13.88 10.82
CA ARG A 381 12.05 -12.91 9.73
C ARG A 381 11.75 -11.48 10.18
N SER A 382 11.22 -11.25 11.38
CA SER A 382 10.78 -9.92 11.81
C SER A 382 11.88 -9.12 12.53
N GLN A 383 12.64 -9.80 13.38
CA GLN A 383 13.70 -9.29 14.25
C GLN A 383 15.08 -9.60 13.69
N GLY A 384 15.19 -10.57 12.78
CA GLY A 384 16.48 -10.99 12.24
C GLY A 384 17.32 -11.78 13.25
N ASP A 385 16.66 -12.44 14.21
CA ASP A 385 17.31 -13.32 15.17
C ASP A 385 17.66 -14.67 14.53
N TRP A 386 18.83 -15.20 14.86
CA TRP A 386 19.30 -16.50 14.39
C TRP A 386 19.44 -17.50 15.54
N GLN A 387 19.08 -18.76 15.31
CA GLN A 387 19.32 -19.86 16.26
C GLN A 387 19.89 -21.06 15.52
N VAL A 388 20.89 -21.73 16.09
CA VAL A 388 21.61 -22.85 15.47
C VAL A 388 21.69 -24.01 16.45
N LEU A 389 21.49 -25.24 15.95
CA LEU A 389 21.73 -26.48 16.68
C LEU A 389 23.07 -27.07 16.25
N ILE A 390 24.11 -26.84 17.07
CA ILE A 390 25.49 -27.20 16.74
C ILE A 390 25.70 -28.72 16.84
N SER A 391 26.16 -29.33 15.75
CA SER A 391 26.30 -30.77 15.54
C SER A 391 27.40 -31.38 16.42
N SER A 392 28.58 -30.75 16.51
CA SER A 392 29.68 -31.19 17.40
C SER A 392 29.31 -31.09 18.89
N PHE A 393 28.27 -30.32 19.21
CA PHE A 393 27.72 -30.16 20.54
C PHE A 393 26.45 -30.99 20.77
N GLY A 394 26.20 -32.02 19.95
CA GLY A 394 25.07 -32.93 20.13
C GLY A 394 23.70 -32.30 19.82
N TYR A 395 23.67 -31.30 18.94
CA TYR A 395 22.48 -30.56 18.52
C TYR A 395 21.73 -29.84 19.67
N TYR A 396 22.45 -29.41 20.71
CA TYR A 396 21.87 -28.49 21.68
C TYR A 396 21.72 -27.10 21.07
N ALA A 397 20.59 -26.45 21.34
CA ALA A 397 20.38 -25.07 20.92
C ALA A 397 21.37 -24.16 21.64
N VAL A 398 22.35 -23.66 20.88
CA VAL A 398 23.11 -22.51 21.31
C VAL A 398 22.28 -21.32 20.87
N ALA A 399 21.56 -20.71 21.80
CA ALA A 399 21.04 -19.37 21.59
C ALA A 399 22.25 -18.45 21.52
N ALA A 400 22.89 -18.40 20.36
CA ALA A 400 23.93 -17.44 20.16
C ALA A 400 23.21 -16.07 20.19
N PRO A 401 23.57 -15.13 21.09
CA PRO A 401 23.06 -13.78 21.05
C PRO A 401 23.72 -13.14 19.83
N LEU A 402 23.27 -13.53 18.65
CA LEU A 402 23.90 -13.14 17.40
C LEU A 402 23.56 -11.67 17.04
N GLY A 403 22.70 -11.01 17.81
CA GLY A 403 22.21 -9.68 17.46
C GLY A 403 21.39 -9.73 16.15
N TRP A 404 20.85 -8.58 15.79
CA TRP A 404 19.93 -8.40 14.66
C TRP A 404 20.75 -8.44 13.35
N LEU A 405 20.87 -9.60 12.69
CA LEU A 405 21.39 -9.70 11.32
C LEU A 405 20.21 -9.83 10.37
N GLY A 406 19.71 -8.70 9.87
CA GLY A 406 18.57 -8.63 8.95
C GLY A 406 17.35 -7.94 9.55
N GLY A 407 16.17 -8.56 9.38
CA GLY A 407 14.84 -8.05 9.71
C GLY A 407 13.82 -8.34 8.60
N SER A 408 12.65 -7.71 8.70
CA SER A 408 11.47 -7.99 7.83
C SER A 408 11.69 -7.82 6.32
N ASN A 409 12.75 -7.12 5.92
CA ASN A 409 13.07 -6.82 4.52
C ASN A 409 14.24 -7.65 3.99
N TYR A 410 14.59 -8.74 4.67
CA TYR A 410 15.74 -9.56 4.32
C TYR A 410 15.37 -11.03 4.14
N LEU A 411 16.02 -11.68 3.18
CA LEU A 411 16.06 -13.14 3.05
C LEU A 411 17.40 -13.65 3.61
N ALA A 412 17.34 -14.70 4.41
CA ALA A 412 18.50 -15.32 5.03
C ALA A 412 19.07 -16.46 4.17
N VAL A 413 20.38 -16.58 4.18
CA VAL A 413 21.18 -17.65 3.55
C VAL A 413 22.43 -17.89 4.40
N ALA A 414 23.20 -18.93 4.09
CA ALA A 414 24.47 -19.22 4.75
C ALA A 414 25.45 -19.80 3.73
N GLY A 415 26.74 -19.68 4.03
CA GLY A 415 27.83 -20.15 3.16
C GLY A 415 29.18 -19.76 3.75
N ILE A 416 30.26 -20.29 3.20
CA ILE A 416 31.62 -19.96 3.64
C ILE A 416 32.04 -18.67 2.91
N TYR A 417 31.92 -17.51 3.55
CA TYR A 417 32.18 -16.21 2.89
C TYR A 417 33.57 -15.63 3.23
N ASN A 418 34.35 -16.35 4.02
CA ASN A 418 35.71 -15.98 4.39
C ASN A 418 36.68 -17.16 4.20
N ASP A 419 37.91 -17.05 4.72
CA ASP A 419 38.95 -18.09 4.59
C ASP A 419 38.90 -19.17 5.69
N ASP A 420 37.83 -19.23 6.50
CA ASP A 420 37.65 -20.31 7.47
C ASP A 420 36.81 -21.47 6.88
N SER A 421 36.72 -22.58 7.59
CA SER A 421 35.98 -23.77 7.14
C SER A 421 34.54 -23.80 7.63
N SER A 422 34.07 -22.72 8.25
CA SER A 422 32.76 -22.63 8.88
C SER A 422 31.85 -21.73 8.06
N ALA A 423 30.59 -22.11 7.95
CA ALA A 423 29.59 -21.30 7.29
C ALA A 423 29.27 -20.06 8.13
N ASP A 424 29.05 -18.95 7.45
CA ASP A 424 28.69 -17.66 8.01
C ASP A 424 27.22 -17.35 7.71
N PRO A 425 26.43 -16.87 8.70
CA PRO A 425 25.12 -16.31 8.45
C PRO A 425 25.19 -15.10 7.51
N ALA A 426 24.28 -15.05 6.54
CA ALA A 426 24.17 -13.94 5.60
C ALA A 426 22.71 -13.58 5.32
N VAL A 427 22.46 -12.33 4.95
CA VAL A 427 21.14 -11.84 4.59
C VAL A 427 21.18 -10.92 3.37
N TYR A 428 20.16 -11.01 2.52
CA TYR A 428 19.97 -10.19 1.33
C TYR A 428 18.73 -9.30 1.46
N GLY A 429 18.90 -7.99 1.30
CA GLY A 429 17.84 -6.99 1.39
C GLY A 429 16.93 -7.02 0.17
N THR A 430 15.68 -7.47 0.33
CA THR A 430 14.72 -7.65 -0.77
C THR A 430 14.20 -6.35 -1.37
N THR A 431 14.45 -5.21 -0.72
CA THR A 431 14.07 -3.87 -1.21
C THR A 431 15.29 -3.05 -1.61
N THR A 432 16.38 -3.21 -0.88
CA THR A 432 17.61 -2.42 -0.98
C THR A 432 18.68 -3.08 -1.85
N GLY A 433 18.61 -4.39 -2.02
CA GLY A 433 19.56 -5.18 -2.83
C GLY A 433 20.92 -5.37 -2.17
N ASP A 434 21.05 -5.14 -0.86
CA ASP A 434 22.30 -5.22 -0.12
C ASP A 434 22.51 -6.59 0.52
N TRP A 435 23.77 -7.03 0.57
CA TRP A 435 24.19 -8.24 1.26
C TRP A 435 24.89 -7.91 2.58
N LEU A 436 24.47 -8.57 3.66
CA LEU A 436 25.10 -8.45 4.99
C LEU A 436 25.56 -9.84 5.45
N PHE A 437 26.75 -9.93 6.01
CA PHE A 437 27.37 -11.18 6.46
C PHE A 437 27.76 -11.09 7.93
N ARG A 438 27.88 -12.24 8.59
CA ARG A 438 28.48 -12.33 9.90
C ARG A 438 29.43 -13.51 10.04
N PHE A 439 30.71 -13.20 10.11
CA PHE A 439 31.75 -14.23 10.17
C PHE A 439 31.75 -15.01 11.49
N SER A 440 31.91 -16.34 11.37
CA SER A 440 31.80 -17.33 12.43
C SER A 440 33.04 -17.41 13.35
N SER A 441 34.24 -17.05 12.85
CA SER A 441 35.52 -17.27 13.55
C SER A 441 35.92 -16.28 14.66
N ALA A 442 35.07 -15.31 15.01
CA ALA A 442 35.24 -14.53 16.24
C ALA A 442 33.89 -13.92 16.63
N TYR A 443 33.39 -14.18 17.85
CA TYR A 443 32.25 -13.46 18.45
C TYR A 443 32.58 -11.96 18.71
N ASP A 444 33.13 -11.28 17.71
CA ASP A 444 33.53 -9.88 17.63
C ASP A 444 32.30 -9.04 17.27
N PRO A 445 32.17 -7.81 17.82
CA PRO A 445 31.00 -6.98 17.62
C PRO A 445 31.08 -6.35 16.24
N ILE A 446 30.19 -6.80 15.34
CA ILE A 446 29.79 -6.08 14.12
C ILE A 446 31.00 -5.53 13.34
N GLN A 447 31.68 -6.41 12.60
CA GLN A 447 32.44 -5.91 11.44
C GLN A 447 31.41 -5.43 10.42
N THR A 448 31.29 -4.12 10.39
CA THR A 448 30.38 -3.37 9.55
C THR A 448 30.80 -3.55 8.09
N TYR A 449 29.92 -4.22 7.34
CA TYR A 449 29.60 -4.04 5.93
C TYR A 449 30.82 -4.14 4.99
N GLY A 450 31.01 -5.34 4.41
CA GLY A 450 31.36 -5.34 2.99
C GLY A 450 30.40 -4.39 2.28
N ASN A 451 30.86 -3.62 1.28
CA ASN A 451 30.03 -2.67 0.55
C ASN A 451 28.59 -3.19 0.47
N ALA A 452 27.57 -2.34 0.66
CA ALA A 452 26.26 -2.70 0.12
C ALA A 452 26.51 -3.00 -1.37
N LEU A 453 26.67 -4.28 -1.69
CA LEU A 453 26.91 -4.73 -3.04
C LEU A 453 25.52 -4.68 -3.63
N GLY A 454 25.18 -3.53 -4.21
CA GLY A 454 23.90 -3.31 -4.83
C GLY A 454 23.86 -4.10 -6.13
N ASP A 455 23.29 -5.29 -6.08
CA ASP A 455 23.21 -6.18 -7.23
C ASP A 455 21.80 -6.72 -7.45
N GLY A 456 20.78 -6.01 -6.97
CA GLY A 456 19.39 -6.41 -7.13
C GLY A 456 18.42 -5.41 -6.51
N GLY A 457 17.36 -5.94 -5.93
CA GLY A 457 16.31 -5.22 -5.21
C GLY A 457 15.01 -6.01 -5.26
N THR A 458 13.89 -5.31 -5.26
CA THR A 458 12.56 -5.92 -5.36
C THR A 458 12.46 -6.83 -6.60
N GLY A 459 11.97 -8.06 -6.40
CA GLY A 459 11.79 -9.07 -7.45
C GLY A 459 13.02 -9.96 -7.71
N TYR A 460 14.00 -9.95 -6.81
CA TYR A 460 15.17 -10.84 -6.82
C TYR A 460 15.22 -11.68 -5.54
N ILE A 461 15.77 -12.90 -5.66
CA ILE A 461 16.02 -13.81 -4.55
C ILE A 461 17.50 -14.25 -4.52
N PRO A 462 18.09 -14.45 -3.32
CA PRO A 462 19.47 -14.87 -3.17
C PRO A 462 19.65 -16.34 -3.57
N VAL A 463 20.74 -16.62 -4.29
CA VAL A 463 21.18 -17.93 -4.80
C VAL A 463 22.70 -18.08 -4.68
N PRO A 464 23.28 -17.87 -3.49
CA PRO A 464 24.73 -17.88 -3.32
C PRO A 464 25.32 -19.28 -3.52
N ALA A 465 26.49 -19.35 -4.16
CA ALA A 465 27.25 -20.57 -4.40
C ALA A 465 28.70 -20.21 -4.79
N ASP A 466 29.60 -21.18 -4.82
CA ASP A 466 30.96 -21.02 -5.35
C ASP A 466 30.94 -21.09 -6.90
N TYR A 467 30.87 -19.93 -7.57
CA TYR A 467 30.76 -19.84 -9.03
C TYR A 467 32.11 -19.72 -9.73
N ASP A 468 33.15 -19.21 -9.06
CA ASP A 468 34.51 -19.10 -9.59
C ASP A 468 35.44 -20.28 -9.20
N GLY A 469 35.02 -21.11 -8.25
CA GLY A 469 35.72 -22.32 -7.83
C GLY A 469 36.86 -22.05 -6.85
N ASP A 470 36.85 -20.91 -6.15
CA ASP A 470 37.89 -20.54 -5.20
C ASP A 470 37.70 -21.16 -3.80
N GLY A 471 36.57 -21.84 -3.59
CA GLY A 471 36.19 -22.49 -2.33
C GLY A 471 35.39 -21.60 -1.38
N LYS A 472 35.08 -20.36 -1.77
CA LYS A 472 34.19 -19.45 -1.04
C LYS A 472 32.84 -19.36 -1.71
N THR A 473 31.86 -18.94 -0.94
CA THR A 473 30.52 -18.68 -1.43
C THR A 473 30.47 -17.28 -2.04
N ASP A 474 30.10 -17.17 -3.31
CA ASP A 474 29.85 -15.89 -3.97
C ASP A 474 28.41 -15.42 -3.72
N PRO A 475 28.22 -14.15 -3.34
CA PRO A 475 26.90 -13.54 -3.31
C PRO A 475 26.29 -13.46 -4.71
N ALA A 476 25.06 -13.97 -4.86
CA ALA A 476 24.38 -14.01 -6.15
C ALA A 476 22.86 -13.92 -6.00
N VAL A 477 22.20 -13.28 -6.96
CA VAL A 477 20.75 -13.16 -7.02
C VAL A 477 20.19 -13.54 -8.39
N ARG A 478 18.96 -14.04 -8.40
CA ARG A 478 18.18 -14.26 -9.63
C ARG A 478 16.83 -13.55 -9.58
N SER A 479 16.32 -13.17 -10.74
CA SER A 479 14.97 -12.64 -10.86
C SER A 479 13.92 -13.69 -10.48
N GLU A 480 12.89 -13.28 -9.73
CA GLU A 480 11.74 -14.13 -9.40
C GLU A 480 10.82 -14.37 -10.61
N THR A 481 10.85 -13.48 -11.62
CA THR A 481 9.89 -13.49 -12.74
C THR A 481 10.54 -13.44 -14.12
N GLY A 482 11.88 -13.40 -14.20
CA GLY A 482 12.62 -13.34 -15.46
C GLY A 482 13.90 -14.15 -15.42
N ASP A 483 14.69 -14.01 -16.48
CA ASP A 483 15.88 -14.84 -16.73
C ASP A 483 17.18 -14.20 -16.24
N GLU A 484 17.11 -13.06 -15.55
CA GLU A 484 18.29 -12.29 -15.13
C GLU A 484 18.93 -12.86 -13.86
N TRP A 485 20.26 -13.00 -13.91
CA TRP A 485 21.11 -13.42 -12.80
C TRP A 485 22.26 -12.44 -12.63
N ARG A 486 22.69 -12.28 -11.38
CA ARG A 486 23.75 -11.37 -10.97
C ARG A 486 24.61 -12.05 -9.91
N VAL A 487 25.94 -11.98 -10.07
CA VAL A 487 26.90 -12.68 -9.21
C VAL A 487 28.06 -11.76 -8.90
N LEU A 488 28.53 -11.77 -7.67
CA LEU A 488 29.66 -11.01 -7.16
C LEU A 488 30.81 -11.98 -6.85
N LEU A 489 31.72 -12.16 -7.81
CA LEU A 489 32.78 -13.19 -7.73
C LEU A 489 33.86 -12.82 -6.72
N SER A 490 34.10 -13.69 -5.75
CA SER A 490 35.02 -13.48 -4.65
C SER A 490 36.49 -13.44 -5.09
N ASP A 491 36.86 -14.20 -6.14
CA ASP A 491 38.21 -14.22 -6.73
C ASP A 491 38.64 -12.87 -7.33
N SER A 492 37.66 -12.03 -7.67
CA SER A 492 37.81 -10.76 -8.37
C SER A 492 37.67 -9.55 -7.45
N GLY A 493 37.57 -9.79 -6.14
CA GLY A 493 37.23 -8.74 -5.17
C GLY A 493 35.77 -8.30 -5.26
N TYR A 494 34.86 -9.24 -5.54
CA TYR A 494 33.41 -9.04 -5.66
C TYR A 494 32.99 -8.16 -6.85
N ALA A 495 33.60 -8.34 -8.02
CA ALA A 495 33.15 -7.67 -9.23
C ALA A 495 31.81 -8.24 -9.71
N LEU A 496 30.84 -7.35 -9.99
CA LEU A 496 29.52 -7.74 -10.48
C LEU A 496 29.58 -8.30 -11.90
N GLN A 497 29.08 -9.52 -12.07
CA GLN A 497 28.77 -10.14 -13.35
C GLN A 497 27.24 -10.24 -13.50
N SER A 498 26.74 -10.06 -14.73
CA SER A 498 25.31 -10.22 -15.04
C SER A 498 25.13 -11.06 -16.28
N PHE A 499 24.17 -11.98 -16.24
CA PHE A 499 23.88 -12.90 -17.33
C PHE A 499 22.40 -13.23 -17.39
N SER A 500 21.95 -13.73 -18.55
CA SER A 500 20.57 -14.17 -18.76
C SER A 500 20.54 -15.66 -19.05
N ILE A 501 19.82 -16.42 -18.22
CA ILE A 501 19.63 -17.86 -18.38
C ILE A 501 18.12 -18.14 -18.44
N PRO A 502 17.59 -18.50 -19.62
CA PRO A 502 16.18 -18.87 -19.74
C PRO A 502 15.91 -20.20 -19.05
N PHE A 503 14.88 -20.25 -18.20
CA PHE A 503 14.33 -21.50 -17.68
C PHE A 503 13.22 -22.00 -18.62
N GLU A 504 13.41 -23.17 -19.23
CA GLU A 504 12.37 -23.88 -19.99
C GLU A 504 11.42 -24.69 -19.10
#